data_AF-A0A3R9MJN8-F1
#
_entry.id   AF-A0A3R9MJN8-F1
#
_cell.length_a   1.000
_cell.length_b   1.000
_cell.length_c   1.000
_cell.angle_alpha   90.00
_cell.angle_beta   90.00
_cell.angle_gamma   90.00
#
_symmetry.space_group_name_H-M   'P 1'
#
loop_
_entity.id
_entity.type
_entity.pdbx_description
1 polymer ?
#
loop_
_entity_poly.entity_id
_entity_poly.type
_entity_poly.pdbx_seq_one_letter_code
_entity_poly.pdbx_strand_id
1 'polypeptide(L)'
;MSDNVHNPKHYQGRNGLEAIDVHRNFMNDEQLTGYHLGNLLKYLIRYRKKNGIEDLEKAKVHMDWLIEKEKAMMLQQQALTKENATLDALAKACTLIGGKSDQ
;
A
#
# COMPACT_ATOMS: atom_id res chain seq x y z
N MET A 1 26.62 13.58 -9.24
CA MET A 1 25.31 14.25 -9.08
C MET A 1 24.59 13.57 -7.92
N SER A 2 23.90 14.32 -7.06
CA SER A 2 23.07 13.72 -5.99
C SER A 2 21.73 13.26 -6.58
N ASP A 3 21.32 12.02 -6.29
CA ASP A 3 19.99 11.54 -6.66
C ASP A 3 18.96 12.09 -5.68
N ASN A 4 18.41 13.26 -5.99
CA ASN A 4 17.45 13.93 -5.10
C ASN A 4 16.05 13.31 -5.16
N VAL A 5 15.80 12.39 -6.09
CA VAL A 5 14.49 11.76 -6.30
C VAL A 5 14.38 10.50 -5.47
N HIS A 6 15.32 9.57 -5.63
CA HIS A 6 15.28 8.27 -4.97
C HIS A 6 16.16 8.21 -3.74
N ASN A 7 17.26 8.99 -3.70
CA ASN A 7 18.20 8.95 -2.58
C ASN A 7 18.62 10.35 -2.05
N PRO A 8 17.66 11.18 -1.61
CA PRO A 8 17.92 12.50 -1.06
C PRO A 8 18.72 12.43 0.25
N LYS A 9 19.96 12.94 0.21
CA LYS A 9 20.90 12.95 1.36
C LYS A 9 20.32 13.50 2.67
N HIS A 10 19.40 14.46 2.62
CA HIS A 10 18.79 15.07 3.80
C HIS A 10 17.70 14.21 4.47
N TYR A 11 17.30 13.09 3.85
CA TYR A 11 16.40 12.10 4.46
C TYR A 11 17.13 10.84 4.93
N GLN A 12 18.46 10.78 4.77
CA GLN A 12 19.27 9.67 5.24
C GLN A 12 19.75 9.91 6.68
N GLY A 13 19.46 8.96 7.57
CA GLY A 13 19.99 8.93 8.92
C GLY A 13 21.47 8.51 8.96
N ARG A 14 22.13 8.72 10.11
CA ARG A 14 23.55 8.39 10.33
C ARG A 14 23.92 6.94 9.96
N ASN A 15 22.98 6.02 10.11
CA ASN A 15 23.17 4.58 9.87
C ASN A 15 22.48 4.08 8.59
N GLY A 16 22.08 4.99 7.68
CA GLY A 16 21.43 4.62 6.41
C GLY A 16 19.91 4.39 6.49
N LEU A 17 19.28 4.61 7.65
CA LEU A 17 17.82 4.60 7.79
C LEU A 17 17.22 5.77 7.02
N GLU A 18 16.27 5.52 6.11
CA GLU A 18 15.61 6.58 5.37
C GLU A 18 14.33 7.04 6.07
N ALA A 19 13.97 8.32 5.87
CA ALA A 19 12.73 8.85 6.42
C ALA A 19 11.50 8.01 6.01
N ILE A 20 11.46 7.49 4.77
CA ILE A 20 10.34 6.67 4.30
C ILE A 20 10.18 5.36 5.08
N ASP A 21 11.27 4.76 5.53
CA ASP A 21 11.25 3.53 6.31
C ASP A 21 10.61 3.76 7.68
N VAL A 22 10.91 4.91 8.28
CA VAL A 22 10.26 5.34 9.53
C VAL A 22 8.75 5.47 9.32
N HIS A 23 8.31 6.11 8.23
CA HIS A 23 6.87 6.27 7.96
C HIS A 23 6.19 4.90 7.80
N ARG A 24 6.79 4.00 7.03
CA ARG A 24 6.29 2.63 6.82
C ARG A 24 6.21 1.82 8.13
N ASN A 25 7.13 2.05 9.06
CA ASN A 25 7.16 1.33 10.33
C ASN A 25 6.09 1.81 11.34
N PHE A 26 5.73 3.11 11.31
CA PHE A 26 4.86 3.70 12.33
C PHE A 26 3.43 4.01 11.86
N MET A 27 3.20 4.07 10.55
CA MET A 27 1.87 4.39 10.00
C MET A 27 1.05 3.13 9.72
N ASN A 28 -0.25 3.21 10.00
CA ASN A 28 -1.20 2.22 9.50
C ASN A 28 -1.44 2.38 7.99
N ASP A 29 -2.21 1.45 7.40
CA ASP A 29 -2.41 1.44 5.95
C ASP A 29 -3.05 2.71 5.40
N GLU A 30 -4.09 3.22 6.07
CA GLU A 30 -4.78 4.44 5.68
C GLU A 30 -3.87 5.67 5.76
N GLN A 31 -3.11 5.79 6.86
CA GLN A 31 -2.14 6.86 7.07
C GLN A 31 -1.05 6.86 6.00
N LEU A 32 -0.50 5.69 5.67
CA LEU A 32 0.54 5.56 4.66
C LEU A 32 -0.02 5.87 3.26
N THR A 33 -1.24 5.42 2.93
CA THR A 33 -1.94 5.80 1.69
C THR A 33 -2.12 7.32 1.61
N GLY A 34 -2.63 7.95 2.67
CA GLY A 34 -2.79 9.40 2.76
C GLY A 34 -1.47 10.15 2.61
N TYR A 35 -0.39 9.64 3.21
CA TYR A 35 0.95 10.19 3.07
C TYR A 35 1.43 10.20 1.61
N HIS A 36 1.31 9.07 0.90
CA HIS A 36 1.73 9.01 -0.50
C HIS A 36 0.85 9.89 -1.39
N LEU A 37 -0.47 9.89 -1.19
CA LEU A 37 -1.41 10.70 -1.96
C LEU A 37 -1.15 12.21 -1.77
N GLY A 38 -0.94 12.64 -0.53
CA GLY A 38 -0.61 14.03 -0.21
C GLY A 38 0.71 14.47 -0.83
N ASN A 39 1.74 13.62 -0.81
CA ASN A 39 3.02 13.90 -1.46
C ASN A 39 2.91 13.94 -2.98
N LEU A 40 2.21 12.98 -3.60
CA LEU A 40 1.91 12.96 -5.02
C LEU A 40 1.27 14.29 -5.46
N LEU A 41 0.19 14.70 -4.79
CA LEU A 41 -0.49 15.96 -5.09
C LEU A 41 0.43 17.17 -4.89
N LYS A 42 1.15 17.23 -3.78
CA LYS A 42 2.12 18.29 -3.47
C LYS A 42 3.14 18.48 -4.60
N TYR A 43 3.68 17.39 -5.15
CA TYR A 43 4.65 17.48 -6.23
C TYR A 43 4.00 17.91 -7.56
N LEU A 44 2.81 17.40 -7.88
CA LEU A 44 2.06 17.79 -9.07
C LEU A 44 1.61 19.26 -9.09
N ILE A 45 1.32 19.87 -7.94
CA ILE A 45 0.96 21.30 -7.89
C ILE A 45 2.19 22.22 -7.87
N ARG A 46 3.35 21.69 -7.48
CA ARG A 46 4.57 22.47 -7.23
C ARG A 46 5.53 22.51 -8.42
N TYR A 47 5.52 21.50 -9.30
CA TYR A 47 6.58 21.29 -10.29
C TYR A 47 6.86 22.53 -11.15
N ARG A 48 5.83 23.23 -11.66
CA ARG A 48 6.03 24.44 -12.48
C ARG A 48 6.66 25.62 -11.72
N LYS A 49 6.55 25.64 -10.40
CA LYS A 49 6.93 26.78 -9.55
C LYS A 49 8.23 26.55 -8.77
N LYS A 50 8.73 25.31 -8.67
CA LYS A 50 9.90 25.00 -7.82
C LYS A 50 10.95 24.14 -8.52
N ASN A 51 10.73 22.83 -8.64
CA ASN A 51 11.79 21.89 -9.03
C ASN A 51 11.61 21.27 -10.44
N GLY A 52 10.58 21.68 -11.20
CA GLY A 52 10.35 21.20 -12.56
C GLY A 52 10.22 19.67 -12.62
N ILE A 53 10.98 19.06 -13.52
CA ILE A 53 10.95 17.61 -13.79
C ILE A 53 11.26 16.79 -12.53
N GLU A 54 12.15 17.25 -11.63
CA GLU A 54 12.49 16.52 -10.39
C GLU A 54 11.24 16.30 -9.51
N ASP A 55 10.31 17.26 -9.46
CA ASP A 55 9.04 17.07 -8.73
C ASP A 55 8.14 16.05 -9.45
N LEU A 56 8.12 16.02 -10.79
CA LEU A 56 7.36 15.02 -11.54
C LEU A 56 7.92 13.61 -11.33
N GLU A 57 9.23 13.46 -11.25
CA GLU A 57 9.88 12.17 -10.94
C GLU A 57 9.55 11.73 -9.50
N LYS A 58 9.56 12.65 -8.52
CA LYS A 58 9.11 12.36 -7.15
C LYS A 58 7.64 11.97 -7.09
N ALA A 59 6.77 12.67 -7.85
CA ALA A 59 5.37 12.30 -7.98
C ALA A 59 5.22 10.86 -8.49
N LYS A 60 5.98 10.49 -9.53
CA LYS A 60 5.98 9.13 -10.07
C LYS A 60 6.35 8.08 -9.01
N VAL A 61 7.40 8.30 -8.22
CA VAL A 61 7.80 7.39 -7.13
C VAL A 61 6.66 7.18 -6.13
N HIS A 62 5.99 8.24 -5.69
CA HIS A 62 4.85 8.12 -4.77
C HIS A 62 3.64 7.44 -5.41
N MET A 63 3.42 7.62 -6.70
CA MET A 63 2.37 6.94 -7.46
C MET A 63 2.66 5.44 -7.58
N ASP A 64 3.91 5.06 -7.88
CA ASP A 64 4.32 3.66 -8.01
C ASP A 64 4.13 2.92 -6.66
N TRP A 65 4.55 3.53 -5.55
CA TRP A 65 4.31 2.96 -4.20
C TRP A 65 2.83 2.80 -3.86
N LEU A 66 1.97 3.74 -4.26
CA LEU A 66 0.52 3.60 -4.10
C LEU A 66 -0.02 2.43 -4.91
N ILE A 67 0.36 2.31 -6.17
CA ILE A 67 -0.08 1.21 -7.04
C ILE A 67 0.34 -0.15 -6.46
N GLU A 68 1.58 -0.26 -5.97
CA GLU A 68 2.06 -1.48 -5.31
C GLU A 68 1.22 -1.84 -4.08
N LYS A 69 0.94 -0.86 -3.23
CA LYS A 69 0.11 -1.05 -2.04
C LYS A 69 -1.32 -1.50 -2.40
N GLU A 70 -1.96 -0.81 -3.33
CA GLU A 70 -3.33 -1.13 -3.78
C GLU A 70 -3.40 -2.55 -4.36
N LYS A 71 -2.42 -2.95 -5.19
CA LYS A 71 -2.33 -4.32 -5.70
C LYS A 71 -2.22 -5.36 -4.58
N ALA A 72 -1.39 -5.08 -3.55
CA ALA A 72 -1.25 -5.98 -2.42
C ALA A 72 -2.56 -6.12 -1.62
N MET A 73 -3.25 -5.00 -1.36
CA MET A 73 -4.55 -5.00 -0.68
C MET A 73 -5.62 -5.76 -1.49
N MET A 74 -5.65 -5.59 -2.81
CA MET A 74 -6.57 -6.34 -3.68
C MET A 74 -6.34 -7.85 -3.61
N LEU A 75 -5.08 -8.30 -3.59
CA LEU A 75 -4.75 -9.72 -3.47
C LEU A 75 -5.17 -10.30 -2.11
N GLN A 76 -4.94 -9.56 -1.02
CA GLN A 76 -5.40 -9.95 0.31
C GLN A 76 -6.92 -10.05 0.38
N GLN A 77 -7.63 -9.08 -0.20
CA GLN A 77 -9.09 -9.09 -0.25
C GLN A 77 -9.63 -10.29 -1.05
N GLN A 78 -9.01 -10.61 -2.18
CA GLN A 78 -9.38 -11.78 -2.98
C GLN A 78 -9.14 -13.09 -2.22
N ALA A 79 -8.04 -13.20 -1.46
CA ALA A 79 -7.75 -14.37 -0.64
C ALA A 79 -8.81 -14.53 0.46
N LEU A 80 -9.12 -13.45 1.19
CA LEU A 80 -10.14 -13.44 2.25
C LEU A 80 -11.52 -13.84 1.71
N THR A 81 -11.91 -13.31 0.55
CA THR A 81 -13.20 -13.65 -0.08
C THR A 81 -13.26 -15.14 -0.47
N LYS A 82 -12.16 -15.72 -0.95
CA LYS A 82 -12.09 -17.16 -1.27
C LYS A 82 -12.17 -18.03 -0.02
N GLU A 83 -11.48 -17.63 1.05
CA GLU A 83 -11.51 -18.34 2.33
C GLU A 83 -12.93 -18.37 2.91
N ASN A 84 -13.58 -17.21 2.98
CA ASN A 84 -14.95 -17.10 3.47
C ASN A 84 -15.93 -17.93 2.62
N ALA A 85 -15.80 -17.90 1.29
CA ALA A 85 -16.63 -18.72 0.42
C ALA A 85 -16.44 -20.23 0.65
N THR A 86 -15.21 -20.65 0.98
CA THR A 86 -14.89 -22.05 1.29
C THR A 86 -15.49 -22.48 2.62
N LEU A 87 -15.38 -21.62 3.65
CA LEU A 87 -15.99 -21.85 4.96
C LEU A 87 -17.52 -21.97 4.84
N ASP A 88 -18.16 -21.10 4.06
CA ASP A 88 -19.60 -21.16 3.80
C ASP A 88 -20.02 -22.45 3.08
N ALA A 89 -19.22 -22.92 2.12
CA ALA A 89 -19.47 -24.18 1.42
C ALA A 89 -19.35 -25.40 2.36
N LEU A 90 -18.33 -25.41 3.23
CA LEU A 90 -18.15 -26.46 4.24
C LEU A 90 -19.29 -26.46 5.27
N ALA A 91 -19.69 -25.28 5.76
CA ALA A 91 -20.79 -25.14 6.70
C ALA A 91 -22.10 -25.72 6.13
N LYS A 92 -22.40 -25.42 4.86
CA LYS A 92 -23.56 -25.98 4.14
C LYS A 92 -23.46 -27.49 3.93
N ALA A 93 -22.25 -28.03 3.68
CA ALA A 93 -22.07 -29.46 3.54
C ALA A 93 -22.31 -30.19 4.88
N CYS A 94 -21.83 -29.65 6.01
CA CYS A 94 -22.02 -30.24 7.33
C CYS A 94 -23.50 -30.30 7.75
N THR A 95 -24.31 -29.27 7.44
CA THR A 95 -25.74 -29.26 7.76
C THR A 95 -26.54 -30.31 6.98
N LEU A 96 -26.11 -30.66 5.77
CA LEU A 96 -26.73 -31.70 4.94
C LEU A 96 -26.40 -33.13 5.42
N ILE A 97 -25.25 -33.33 6.07
CA ILE A 97 -24.81 -34.65 6.56
C ILE A 97 -25.46 -34.97 7.92
N GLY A 98 -25.77 -33.95 8.75
CA GLY A 98 -26.41 -34.13 10.07
C GLY A 98 -27.92 -34.40 10.06
N GLY A 99 -28.57 -34.46 8.90
CA GLY A 99 -30.03 -34.62 8.76
C GLY A 99 -30.54 -36.05 8.50
N LYS A 100 -29.70 -37.09 8.62
CA LYS A 100 -30.07 -38.49 8.34
C LYS A 100 -29.65 -39.45 9.46
N SER A 101 -30.20 -39.27 10.64
CA SER A 101 -30.16 -40.32 11.67
C SER A 101 -31.21 -39.97 12.72
N ASP A 102 -32.47 -40.22 12.38
CA ASP A 102 -33.60 -40.39 13.30
C ASP A 102 -34.83 -40.84 12.47
N GLN A 103 -34.80 -42.09 12.01
CA GLN A 103 -35.99 -42.90 11.68
C GLN A 103 -35.72 -44.35 12.08
#